data_AF-A0A368GIB8-F1
#
_entry.id   AF-A0A368GIB8-F1
#
_cell.length_a   1.000
_cell.length_b   1.000
_cell.length_c   1.000
_cell.angle_alpha   90.00
_cell.angle_beta   90.00
_cell.angle_gamma   90.00
#
_symmetry.space_group_name_H-M   'P 1'
#
loop_
_entity.id
_entity.type
_entity.pdbx_description
1 polymer ?
#
loop_
_entity_poly.entity_id
_entity_poly.type
_entity_poly.pdbx_seq_one_letter_code
_entity_poly.pdbx_strand_id
1 'polypeptide(L)'
;MLLKRCYIYLFLVLVIGAAETPLSQKANVSLLQALGGTSLEQRQARLERLGALFFGNRTSEGQQKGNASTITRTLPVDLITDPANDASIAGINQREGVSEYLFQGDINLTEKQLDKIEASLVSSGTSRAKRQADRVSNTWTNNIVYYHLDASLNTRKRNMVQAALNYIKARTCVDFVQDSAAANRIRVVSDAGCYSFVGMTGGEQLLSLGDGCELIGIVAHEFMHALGVWHMQMRDDRDDYVAINLAPVPVRIFHLFRALQASRSMN
;
A
#
# COMPACT_ATOMS: atom_id res chain seq x y z
N MET A 1 -25.03 38.12 -54.11
CA MET A 1 -24.59 36.76 -53.70
C MET A 1 -23.54 36.91 -52.61
N LEU A 2 -23.91 36.69 -51.34
CA LEU A 2 -22.99 36.63 -50.20
C LEU A 2 -23.05 35.20 -49.64
N LEU A 3 -22.00 34.40 -49.87
CA LEU A 3 -21.81 33.14 -49.17
C LEU A 3 -21.17 33.41 -47.81
N LYS A 4 -21.95 33.33 -46.73
CA LYS A 4 -21.41 33.20 -45.37
C LYS A 4 -21.07 31.72 -45.13
N ARG A 5 -19.78 31.39 -45.06
CA ARG A 5 -19.31 30.10 -44.54
C ARG A 5 -19.47 30.09 -43.03
N CYS A 6 -20.31 29.18 -42.53
CA CYS A 6 -20.48 28.91 -41.11
C CYS A 6 -19.37 27.95 -40.67
N TYR A 7 -18.37 28.42 -39.91
CA TYR A 7 -17.40 27.54 -39.26
C TYR A 7 -17.97 27.14 -37.91
N ILE A 8 -18.45 25.90 -37.82
CA ILE A 8 -18.79 25.27 -36.55
C ILE A 8 -17.47 24.92 -35.86
N TYR A 9 -17.08 25.71 -34.86
CA TYR A 9 -16.02 25.32 -33.93
C TYR A 9 -16.58 24.20 -33.04
N LEU A 10 -16.25 22.96 -33.39
CA LEU A 10 -16.46 21.81 -32.53
C LEU A 10 -15.46 21.90 -31.38
N PHE A 11 -15.87 22.52 -30.27
CA PHE A 11 -15.14 22.41 -29.00
C PHE A 11 -15.22 20.96 -28.53
N LEU A 12 -14.20 20.19 -28.85
CA LEU A 12 -13.97 18.88 -28.23
C LEU A 12 -13.62 19.15 -26.76
N VAL A 13 -14.63 19.11 -25.88
CA VAL A 13 -14.40 19.07 -24.44
C VAL A 13 -13.76 17.71 -24.16
N LEU A 14 -12.43 17.69 -24.13
CA LEU A 14 -11.67 16.59 -23.56
C LEU A 14 -11.98 16.61 -22.06
N VAL A 15 -12.97 15.81 -21.67
CA VAL A 15 -13.14 15.42 -20.28
C VAL A 15 -11.88 14.62 -19.95
N ILE A 16 -10.91 15.27 -19.32
CA ILE A 16 -9.78 14.58 -18.69
C ILE A 16 -10.38 13.85 -17.49
N GLY A 17 -10.97 12.68 -17.73
CA GLY A 17 -11.03 11.66 -16.71
C GLY A 17 -9.59 11.38 -16.29
N ALA A 18 -9.33 11.29 -14.98
CA ALA A 18 -8.02 10.93 -14.46
C ALA A 18 -7.51 9.70 -15.22
N ALA A 19 -6.48 9.89 -16.05
CA ALA A 19 -5.99 8.84 -16.93
C ALA A 19 -5.58 7.65 -16.07
N GLU A 20 -6.22 6.51 -16.32
CA GLU A 20 -5.78 5.22 -15.80
C GLU A 20 -4.31 5.06 -16.17
N THR A 21 -3.42 4.88 -15.20
CA THR A 21 -2.06 4.44 -15.49
C THR A 21 -2.16 2.98 -15.91
N PRO A 22 -1.99 2.64 -17.20
CA PRO A 22 -2.17 1.27 -17.66
C PRO A 22 -1.12 0.40 -16.99
N LEU A 23 -1.52 -0.82 -16.62
CA LEU A 23 -0.62 -1.81 -16.06
C LEU A 23 0.55 -2.06 -17.03
N SER A 24 1.79 -1.97 -16.55
CA SER A 24 2.94 -2.39 -17.35
C SER A 24 2.89 -3.91 -17.59
N GLN A 25 3.51 -4.41 -18.67
CA GLN A 25 3.59 -5.87 -18.90
C GLN A 25 4.27 -6.58 -17.73
N LYS A 26 5.30 -5.96 -17.14
CA LYS A 26 5.99 -6.44 -15.94
C LYS A 26 5.05 -6.46 -14.73
N ALA A 27 4.23 -5.42 -14.54
CA ALA A 27 3.24 -5.35 -13.48
C ALA A 27 2.16 -6.44 -13.62
N ASN A 28 1.70 -6.72 -14.84
CA ASN A 28 0.73 -7.79 -15.09
C ASN A 28 1.28 -9.16 -14.64
N VAL A 29 2.47 -9.52 -15.14
CA VAL A 29 3.09 -10.82 -14.83
C VAL A 29 3.39 -10.94 -13.33
N SER A 30 3.98 -9.91 -12.73
CA SER A 30 4.36 -9.95 -11.31
C SER A 30 3.15 -9.99 -10.37
N LEU A 31 2.08 -9.22 -10.65
CA LEU A 31 0.87 -9.29 -9.84
C LEU A 31 0.19 -10.65 -9.95
N LEU A 32 0.08 -11.24 -11.15
CA LEU A 32 -0.51 -12.58 -11.31
C LEU A 32 0.26 -13.64 -10.51
N GLN A 33 1.60 -13.55 -10.47
CA GLN A 33 2.42 -14.43 -9.64
C GLN A 33 2.18 -14.17 -8.14
N ALA A 34 2.11 -12.91 -7.72
CA ALA A 34 1.94 -12.51 -6.33
C ALA A 34 0.54 -12.78 -5.76
N LEU A 35 -0.49 -12.87 -6.61
CA LEU A 35 -1.88 -13.10 -6.21
C LEU A 35 -2.25 -14.59 -6.10
N GLY A 36 -1.35 -15.52 -6.45
CA GLY A 36 -1.51 -16.94 -6.16
C GLY A 36 -2.75 -17.59 -6.78
N GLY A 37 -3.22 -17.09 -7.93
CA GLY A 37 -4.37 -17.63 -8.67
C GLY A 37 -5.61 -16.74 -8.73
N THR A 38 -5.67 -15.65 -7.96
CA THR A 38 -6.74 -14.64 -8.09
C THR A 38 -6.52 -13.80 -9.33
N SER A 39 -7.57 -13.58 -10.14
CA SER A 39 -7.47 -12.71 -11.32
C SER A 39 -7.34 -11.23 -10.93
N LEU A 40 -6.74 -10.41 -11.79
CA LEU A 40 -6.59 -8.98 -11.54
C LEU A 40 -7.95 -8.28 -11.37
N GLU A 41 -8.94 -8.67 -12.18
CA GLU A 41 -10.30 -8.14 -12.11
C GLU A 41 -10.98 -8.51 -10.79
N GLN A 42 -10.85 -9.78 -10.36
CA GLN A 42 -11.39 -10.25 -9.08
C GLN A 42 -10.74 -9.51 -7.90
N ARG A 43 -9.43 -9.31 -7.96
CA ARG A 43 -8.65 -8.61 -6.94
C ARG A 43 -9.07 -7.15 -6.82
N GLN A 44 -9.10 -6.41 -7.92
CA GLN A 44 -9.48 -5.01 -7.94
C GLN A 44 -10.92 -4.82 -7.44
N ALA A 45 -11.86 -5.61 -7.97
CA ALA A 45 -13.26 -5.57 -7.54
C ALA A 45 -13.42 -5.88 -6.03
N ARG A 46 -12.59 -6.76 -5.47
CA ARG A 46 -12.60 -7.07 -4.04
C ARG A 46 -12.13 -5.89 -3.19
N LEU A 47 -11.04 -5.23 -3.58
CA LEU A 47 -10.52 -4.04 -2.89
C LEU A 47 -11.47 -2.85 -2.99
N GLU A 48 -12.13 -2.66 -4.12
CA GLU A 48 -13.17 -1.65 -4.30
C GLU A 48 -14.39 -1.90 -3.39
N ARG A 49 -14.91 -3.13 -3.36
CA ARG A 49 -15.99 -3.51 -2.44
C ARG A 49 -15.60 -3.26 -0.99
N LEU A 50 -14.36 -3.60 -0.64
CA LEU A 50 -13.83 -3.37 0.68
C LEU A 50 -13.80 -1.87 1.01
N GLY A 51 -13.39 -1.02 0.07
CA GLY A 51 -13.50 0.45 0.17
C GLY A 51 -14.92 0.93 0.42
N ALA A 52 -15.89 0.44 -0.36
CA ALA A 52 -17.30 0.79 -0.20
C ALA A 52 -17.85 0.40 1.18
N LEU A 53 -17.45 -0.75 1.73
CA LEU A 53 -17.84 -1.18 3.08
C LEU A 53 -17.31 -0.23 4.17
N PHE A 54 -16.13 0.37 3.98
CA PHE A 54 -15.52 1.26 4.98
C PHE A 54 -16.11 2.66 5.01
N PHE A 55 -16.37 3.23 3.83
CA PHE A 55 -16.80 4.63 3.71
C PHE A 55 -18.31 4.76 3.49
N GLY A 56 -19.01 3.66 3.22
CA GLY A 56 -20.44 3.61 2.91
C GLY A 56 -20.76 4.32 1.60
N ASN A 57 -22.03 4.69 1.41
CA ASN A 57 -22.50 5.52 0.29
C ASN A 57 -22.08 7.00 0.42
N ARG A 58 -20.97 7.31 1.11
CA ARG A 58 -20.44 8.67 1.16
C ARG A 58 -19.94 9.05 -0.24
N THR A 59 -20.86 9.57 -1.05
CA THR A 59 -20.55 10.54 -2.08
C THR A 59 -19.78 11.68 -1.42
N SER A 60 -18.93 12.35 -2.18
CA SER A 60 -18.06 13.46 -1.78
C SER A 60 -18.76 14.69 -1.15
N GLU A 61 -20.03 14.56 -0.75
CA GLU A 61 -20.89 15.59 -0.20
C GLU A 61 -21.38 15.17 1.18
N GLY A 62 -20.62 15.51 2.24
CA GLY A 62 -21.16 15.40 3.59
C GLY A 62 -20.14 15.12 4.69
N GLN A 63 -19.19 16.02 4.92
CA GLN A 63 -18.51 16.08 6.21
C GLN A 63 -18.07 17.50 6.56
N GLN A 64 -19.04 18.41 6.67
CA GLN A 64 -18.87 19.59 7.53
C GLN A 64 -19.45 19.26 8.91
N LYS A 65 -18.58 18.85 9.84
CA LYS A 65 -18.71 19.11 11.29
C LYS A 65 -17.49 18.55 12.02
N GLY A 66 -16.43 19.35 11.99
CA GLY A 66 -15.35 19.31 12.96
C GLY A 66 -14.86 20.75 13.07
N ASN A 67 -15.06 21.38 14.23
CA ASN A 67 -14.46 22.67 14.54
C ASN A 67 -12.95 22.47 14.72
N ALA A 68 -12.23 22.28 13.61
CA ALA A 68 -10.78 22.40 13.59
C ALA A 68 -10.49 23.90 13.53
N SER A 69 -10.01 24.46 14.65
CA SER A 69 -9.33 25.76 14.64
C SER A 69 -8.28 25.72 13.53
N THR A 70 -8.44 26.59 12.55
CA THR A 70 -7.59 26.69 11.37
C THR A 70 -6.20 27.16 11.79
N ILE A 71 -5.34 26.22 12.21
CA ILE A 71 -3.90 26.44 12.22
C ILE A 71 -3.40 26.06 10.82
N THR A 72 -3.54 26.98 9.87
CA THR A 72 -2.82 26.90 8.59
C THR A 72 -1.36 27.23 8.90
N ARG A 73 -0.61 26.27 9.43
CA ARG A 73 0.85 26.36 9.38
C ARG A 73 1.23 25.92 7.98
N THR A 74 1.29 26.88 7.06
CA THR A 74 1.91 26.70 5.75
C THR A 74 3.37 26.32 6.02
N LEU A 75 3.67 25.03 5.96
CA LEU A 75 5.06 24.58 5.94
C LEU A 75 5.65 25.08 4.61
N PRO A 76 6.86 25.67 4.61
CA PRO A 76 7.50 26.08 3.38
C PRO A 76 7.59 24.86 2.45
N VAL A 77 7.05 25.00 1.25
CA VAL A 77 7.07 23.99 0.18
C VAL A 77 8.51 23.70 -0.29
N ASP A 78 9.49 24.46 0.21
CA ASP A 78 10.91 24.33 -0.14
C ASP A 78 11.68 23.26 0.66
N LEU A 79 11.01 22.49 1.53
CA LEU A 79 11.63 21.34 2.23
C LEU A 79 11.13 19.98 1.72
N ILE A 80 10.25 19.95 0.72
CA ILE A 80 9.74 18.71 0.14
C ILE A 80 9.84 18.80 -1.39
N THR A 81 10.72 17.97 -1.93
CA THR A 81 10.93 17.59 -3.34
C THR A 81 12.11 18.23 -4.07
N ASP A 82 13.18 17.43 -4.21
CA ASP A 82 13.83 17.27 -5.51
C ASP A 82 12.92 16.34 -6.36
N PRO A 83 12.28 16.84 -7.42
CA PRO A 83 11.35 16.05 -8.25
C PRO A 83 12.01 14.89 -9.02
N ALA A 84 13.34 14.83 -9.08
CA ALA A 84 14.05 13.89 -9.93
C ALA A 84 14.46 12.58 -9.22
N ASN A 85 14.47 12.52 -7.88
CA ASN A 85 15.13 11.41 -7.17
C ASN A 85 14.45 10.87 -5.88
N ASP A 86 13.33 11.42 -5.42
CA ASP A 86 12.64 10.91 -4.22
C ASP A 86 11.22 10.45 -4.54
N ALA A 87 11.12 9.40 -5.37
CA ALA A 87 9.83 8.79 -5.64
C ALA A 87 9.37 7.99 -4.41
N SER A 88 8.31 8.47 -3.75
CA SER A 88 7.63 7.71 -2.70
C SER A 88 7.12 6.36 -3.21
N ILE A 89 6.93 5.39 -2.31
CA ILE A 89 6.35 4.08 -2.63
C ILE A 89 5.01 4.24 -3.38
N ALA A 90 4.14 5.13 -2.91
CA ALA A 90 2.87 5.45 -3.57
C ALA A 90 3.10 5.96 -5.01
N GLY A 91 4.08 6.84 -5.22
CA GLY A 91 4.42 7.34 -6.55
C GLY A 91 4.99 6.25 -7.46
N ILE A 92 5.85 5.38 -6.96
CA ILE A 92 6.41 4.23 -7.70
C ILE A 92 5.27 3.28 -8.10
N ASN A 93 4.46 2.87 -7.13
CA ASN A 93 3.39 1.88 -7.35
C ASN A 93 2.27 2.41 -8.25
N GLN A 94 1.97 3.71 -8.19
CA GLN A 94 1.05 4.33 -9.13
C GLN A 94 1.61 4.35 -10.55
N ARG A 95 2.89 4.71 -10.74
CA ARG A 95 3.52 4.71 -12.07
C ARG A 95 3.58 3.33 -12.70
N GLU A 96 3.84 2.30 -11.89
CA GLU A 96 3.84 0.91 -12.34
C GLU A 96 2.44 0.32 -12.53
N GLY A 97 1.39 1.02 -12.08
CA GLY A 97 0.00 0.59 -12.14
C GLY A 97 -0.38 -0.47 -11.10
N VAL A 98 0.50 -0.84 -10.16
CA VAL A 98 0.25 -1.89 -9.18
C VAL A 98 -0.59 -1.42 -7.98
N SER A 99 -0.67 -0.10 -7.74
CA SER A 99 -1.30 0.46 -6.54
C SER A 99 -2.76 0.07 -6.34
N GLU A 100 -3.56 -0.08 -7.41
CA GLU A 100 -5.00 -0.41 -7.29
C GLU A 100 -5.25 -1.91 -6.99
N TYR A 101 -4.21 -2.75 -7.07
CA TYR A 101 -4.27 -4.18 -6.78
C TYR A 101 -3.71 -4.52 -5.39
N LEU A 102 -3.16 -3.53 -4.71
CA LEU A 102 -2.52 -3.65 -3.41
C LEU A 102 -3.32 -2.87 -2.39
N PHE A 103 -3.58 -3.50 -1.24
CA PHE A 103 -4.26 -2.81 -0.16
C PHE A 103 -3.37 -1.68 0.34
N GLN A 104 -3.92 -0.47 0.53
CA GLN A 104 -3.15 0.72 0.90
C GLN A 104 -1.98 1.06 -0.06
N GLY A 105 -1.98 0.50 -1.26
CA GLY A 105 -1.04 0.82 -2.33
C GLY A 105 0.23 -0.02 -2.37
N ASP A 106 0.61 -0.69 -1.28
CA ASP A 106 1.85 -1.48 -1.14
C ASP A 106 1.72 -2.73 -0.25
N ILE A 107 0.50 -3.07 0.22
CA ILE A 107 0.25 -4.28 1.00
C ILE A 107 -0.46 -5.33 0.14
N ASN A 108 0.23 -6.44 -0.13
CA ASN A 108 -0.40 -7.61 -0.71
C ASN A 108 -1.07 -8.44 0.40
N LEU A 109 -2.40 -8.43 0.46
CA LEU A 109 -3.15 -9.24 1.43
C LEU A 109 -3.51 -10.58 0.81
N THR A 110 -3.23 -11.66 1.53
CA THR A 110 -3.74 -12.99 1.19
C THR A 110 -5.27 -13.02 1.23
N GLU A 111 -5.88 -13.92 0.46
CA GLU A 111 -7.34 -14.09 0.47
C GLU A 111 -7.88 -14.37 1.88
N LYS A 112 -7.16 -15.16 2.68
CA LYS A 112 -7.51 -15.43 4.08
C LYS A 112 -7.47 -14.17 4.96
N GLN A 113 -6.54 -13.25 4.72
CA GLN A 113 -6.50 -11.98 5.44
C GLN A 113 -7.65 -11.06 5.03
N LEU A 114 -8.00 -11.04 3.74
CA LEU A 114 -9.17 -10.30 3.24
C LEU A 114 -10.46 -10.85 3.85
N ASP A 115 -10.65 -12.18 3.88
CA ASP A 115 -11.81 -12.82 4.49
C ASP A 115 -11.97 -12.39 5.96
N LYS A 116 -10.87 -12.40 6.73
CA LYS A 116 -10.86 -11.93 8.12
C LYS A 116 -11.22 -10.46 8.22
N ILE A 117 -10.71 -9.61 7.32
CA ILE A 117 -11.00 -8.17 7.30
C ILE A 117 -12.48 -7.93 7.03
N GLU A 118 -13.03 -8.56 5.99
CA GLU A 118 -14.45 -8.47 5.62
C GLU A 118 -15.37 -8.98 6.74
N ALA A 119 -15.04 -10.12 7.36
CA ALA A 119 -15.85 -10.69 8.43
C ALA A 119 -15.97 -9.79 9.68
N SER A 120 -14.92 -9.03 10.04
CA SER A 120 -15.08 -8.10 11.19
C SER A 120 -15.76 -6.79 10.83
N LEU A 121 -15.95 -6.48 9.55
CA LEU A 121 -16.76 -5.33 9.19
C LEU A 121 -18.24 -5.61 9.41
N VAL A 122 -18.64 -6.87 9.27
CA VAL A 122 -20.00 -7.33 9.49
C VAL A 122 -20.29 -7.58 10.98
N SER A 123 -19.27 -7.90 11.79
CA SER A 123 -19.44 -8.14 13.23
C SER A 123 -19.09 -6.90 14.07
N SER A 124 -20.12 -6.31 14.69
CA SER A 124 -20.01 -5.15 15.58
C SER A 124 -19.45 -5.55 16.95
N GLY A 125 -18.13 -5.74 17.05
CA GLY A 125 -17.43 -6.03 18.31
C GLY A 125 -16.54 -4.88 18.78
N THR A 126 -16.78 -4.35 19.98
CA THR A 126 -15.91 -3.37 20.64
C THR A 126 -14.71 -4.06 21.31
N SER A 127 -13.49 -3.53 21.13
CA SER A 127 -12.31 -3.89 21.94
C SER A 127 -11.14 -2.93 21.71
N ARG A 128 -10.25 -2.87 22.72
CA ARG A 128 -9.18 -1.91 23.09
C ARG A 128 -8.30 -1.30 21.99
N ALA A 129 -7.82 -0.08 22.29
CA ALA A 129 -7.04 0.79 21.41
C ALA A 129 -5.51 0.61 21.49
N LYS A 130 -4.86 1.05 20.39
CA LYS A 130 -3.43 1.35 20.19
C LYS A 130 -2.53 0.20 19.69
N ARG A 131 -2.30 0.13 18.36
CA ARG A 131 -0.99 -0.21 17.70
C ARG A 131 -1.06 -0.36 16.17
N GLN A 132 0.12 -0.32 15.54
CA GLN A 132 0.35 -0.51 14.10
C GLN A 132 0.52 -1.99 13.68
N ALA A 133 0.30 -2.98 14.55
CA ALA A 133 0.38 -4.41 14.23
C ALA A 133 -0.94 -5.10 14.59
N ASP A 134 -1.47 -5.98 13.73
CA ASP A 134 -2.80 -6.58 13.87
C ASP A 134 -2.73 -8.12 13.95
N ARG A 135 -3.64 -8.75 14.72
CA ARG A 135 -3.88 -10.21 14.79
C ARG A 135 -4.37 -10.85 13.48
N VAL A 136 -4.70 -10.06 12.46
CA VAL A 136 -5.02 -10.55 11.11
C VAL A 136 -3.88 -11.40 10.55
N SER A 137 -2.64 -11.02 10.85
CA SER A 137 -1.42 -11.65 10.36
C SER A 137 -0.70 -12.43 11.46
N ASN A 138 0.00 -13.50 11.09
CA ASN A 138 0.83 -14.23 12.05
C ASN A 138 2.18 -13.52 12.23
N THR A 139 2.75 -13.63 13.42
CA THR A 139 4.14 -13.23 13.68
C THR A 139 5.10 -14.33 13.23
N TRP A 140 6.33 -13.94 12.92
CA TRP A 140 7.41 -14.91 12.63
C TRP A 140 7.80 -15.68 13.89
N THR A 141 7.95 -17.00 13.76
CA THR A 141 8.30 -17.88 14.88
C THR A 141 9.69 -17.56 15.40
N ASN A 142 9.86 -17.53 16.73
CA ASN A 142 11.12 -17.24 17.43
C ASN A 142 11.74 -15.88 17.07
N ASN A 143 10.96 -14.94 16.53
CA ASN A 143 11.45 -13.65 15.99
C ASN A 143 12.50 -13.81 14.88
N ILE A 144 12.51 -14.95 14.17
CA ILE A 144 13.44 -15.19 13.06
C ILE A 144 12.68 -15.10 11.74
N VAL A 145 13.12 -14.20 10.87
CA VAL A 145 12.65 -14.09 9.50
C VAL A 145 13.66 -14.76 8.58
N TYR A 146 13.25 -15.85 7.94
CA TYR A 146 14.05 -16.44 6.87
C TYR A 146 13.82 -15.69 5.57
N TYR A 147 14.87 -15.45 4.78
CA TYR A 147 14.75 -14.81 3.48
C TYR A 147 15.76 -15.37 2.47
N HIS A 148 15.54 -15.12 1.19
CA HIS A 148 16.59 -15.20 0.19
C HIS A 148 16.41 -14.16 -0.89
N LEU A 149 17.48 -13.89 -1.61
CA LEU A 149 17.54 -12.86 -2.66
C LEU A 149 17.48 -13.53 -4.02
N ASP A 150 16.40 -13.27 -4.75
CA ASP A 150 16.23 -13.77 -6.12
C ASP A 150 17.32 -13.25 -7.06
N ALA A 151 17.59 -13.97 -8.15
CA ALA A 151 18.58 -13.57 -9.16
C ALA A 151 18.25 -12.21 -9.81
N SER A 152 16.97 -11.83 -9.85
CA SER A 152 16.50 -10.55 -10.39
C SER A 152 17.03 -9.30 -9.66
N LEU A 153 17.54 -9.43 -8.42
CA LEU A 153 18.13 -8.30 -7.70
C LEU A 153 19.53 -7.97 -8.20
N ASN A 154 19.72 -6.71 -8.62
CA ASN A 154 21.05 -6.14 -8.87
C ASN A 154 21.83 -5.91 -7.55
N THR A 155 23.13 -5.64 -7.67
CA THR A 155 24.04 -5.42 -6.52
C THR A 155 23.56 -4.31 -5.59
N ARG A 156 23.00 -3.21 -6.14
CA ARG A 156 22.49 -2.10 -5.34
C ARG A 156 21.33 -2.53 -4.45
N LYS A 157 20.33 -3.25 -5.00
CA LYS A 157 19.19 -3.80 -4.24
C LYS A 157 19.67 -4.74 -3.14
N ARG A 158 20.59 -5.67 -3.44
CA ARG A 158 21.16 -6.60 -2.44
C ARG A 158 21.81 -5.86 -1.27
N ASN A 159 22.60 -4.82 -1.57
CA ASN A 159 23.25 -4.00 -0.54
C ASN A 159 22.22 -3.24 0.32
N MET A 160 21.16 -2.70 -0.29
CA MET A 160 20.10 -2.00 0.45
C MET A 160 19.28 -2.94 1.32
N VAL A 161 19.01 -4.18 0.86
CA VAL A 161 18.42 -5.22 1.71
C VAL A 161 19.30 -5.48 2.91
N GLN A 162 20.58 -5.77 2.73
CA GLN A 162 21.46 -6.03 3.87
C GLN A 162 21.53 -4.85 4.85
N ALA A 163 21.59 -3.62 4.34
CA ALA A 163 21.61 -2.42 5.16
C ALA A 163 20.31 -2.25 5.98
N ALA A 164 19.14 -2.44 5.35
CA ALA A 164 17.84 -2.36 6.02
C ALA A 164 17.66 -3.45 7.09
N LEU A 165 18.04 -4.69 6.78
CA LEU A 165 17.97 -5.80 7.73
C LEU A 165 18.86 -5.55 8.95
N ASN A 166 20.10 -5.08 8.73
CA ASN A 166 21.01 -4.70 9.81
C ASN A 166 20.44 -3.54 10.64
N TYR A 167 19.80 -2.56 9.99
CA TYR A 167 19.18 -1.42 10.67
C TYR A 167 18.05 -1.85 11.62
N ILE A 168 17.18 -2.75 11.18
CA ILE A 168 16.06 -3.31 11.97
C ILE A 168 16.61 -4.19 13.10
N LYS A 169 17.52 -5.12 12.79
CA LYS A 169 18.13 -6.04 13.76
C LYS A 169 18.83 -5.29 14.89
N ALA A 170 19.49 -4.17 14.60
CA ALA A 170 20.17 -3.36 15.62
C ALA A 170 19.22 -2.64 16.60
N ARG A 171 17.91 -2.59 16.32
CA ARG A 171 16.91 -1.80 17.09
C ARG A 171 15.75 -2.64 17.60
N THR A 172 15.75 -3.94 17.32
CA THR A 172 14.67 -4.86 17.66
C THR A 172 15.25 -6.20 18.10
N CYS A 173 14.40 -7.09 18.60
CA CYS A 173 14.77 -8.47 18.89
C CYS A 173 14.60 -9.42 17.69
N VAL A 174 14.31 -8.88 16.50
CA VAL A 174 14.12 -9.65 15.27
C VAL A 174 15.47 -10.01 14.68
N ASP A 175 15.62 -11.26 14.27
CA ASP A 175 16.76 -11.72 13.47
C ASP A 175 16.35 -12.09 12.04
N PHE A 176 17.30 -11.97 11.13
CA PHE A 176 17.14 -12.29 9.72
C PHE A 176 18.18 -13.34 9.31
N VAL A 177 17.71 -14.46 8.77
CA VAL A 177 18.56 -15.58 8.36
C VAL A 177 18.36 -15.83 6.87
N GLN A 178 19.45 -15.78 6.11
CA GLN A 178 19.36 -16.08 4.69
C GLN A 178 19.31 -17.60 4.48
N ASP A 179 18.15 -18.13 4.07
CA ASP A 179 17.90 -19.56 3.84
C ASP A 179 16.79 -19.75 2.80
N SER A 180 17.15 -20.28 1.63
CA SER A 180 16.21 -20.58 0.55
C SER A 180 15.45 -21.90 0.74
N ALA A 181 15.84 -22.75 1.69
CA ALA A 181 15.20 -24.02 1.98
C ALA A 181 14.20 -23.93 3.16
N ALA A 182 14.26 -22.86 3.96
CA ALA A 182 13.34 -22.63 5.07
C ALA A 182 11.87 -22.66 4.63
N ALA A 183 11.01 -23.40 5.33
CA ALA A 183 9.62 -23.61 4.92
C ALA A 183 8.80 -22.31 4.84
N ASN A 184 8.94 -21.44 5.84
CA ASN A 184 8.36 -20.10 5.84
C ASN A 184 9.50 -19.11 5.61
N ARG A 185 9.47 -18.37 4.49
CA ARG A 185 10.55 -17.47 4.11
C ARG A 185 10.08 -16.36 3.18
N ILE A 186 10.82 -15.27 3.14
CA ILE A 186 10.63 -14.18 2.19
C ILE A 186 11.53 -14.39 0.98
N ARG A 187 10.95 -14.45 -0.22
CA ARG A 187 11.70 -14.34 -1.48
C ARG A 187 11.67 -12.89 -1.93
N VAL A 188 12.81 -12.21 -1.84
CA VAL A 188 12.96 -10.82 -2.29
C VAL A 188 13.20 -10.82 -3.80
N VAL A 189 12.36 -10.11 -4.55
CA VAL A 189 12.36 -10.07 -6.03
C VAL A 189 12.38 -8.64 -6.56
N SER A 190 12.79 -8.46 -7.83
CA SER A 190 12.82 -7.16 -8.51
C SER A 190 11.64 -7.00 -9.49
N ASP A 191 10.43 -7.16 -8.98
CA ASP A 191 9.17 -7.07 -9.75
C ASP A 191 8.74 -5.60 -10.00
N ALA A 192 7.49 -5.35 -10.41
CA ALA A 192 6.97 -3.99 -10.59
C ALA A 192 6.49 -3.43 -9.24
N GLY A 193 6.97 -2.24 -8.86
CA GLY A 193 6.59 -1.59 -7.60
C GLY A 193 7.33 -2.09 -6.35
N CYS A 194 7.08 -1.42 -5.23
CA CYS A 194 7.56 -1.77 -3.89
C CYS A 194 6.36 -2.25 -3.07
N TYR A 195 6.35 -3.52 -2.66
CA TYR A 195 5.26 -4.05 -1.86
C TYR A 195 5.65 -5.33 -1.13
N SER A 196 4.87 -5.66 -0.11
CA SER A 196 5.09 -6.82 0.74
C SER A 196 3.78 -7.39 1.25
N PHE A 197 3.80 -8.64 1.70
CA PHE A 197 2.73 -9.17 2.53
C PHE A 197 2.87 -8.63 3.96
N VAL A 198 1.76 -8.56 4.69
CA VAL A 198 1.81 -8.18 6.12
C VAL A 198 1.90 -9.41 7.01
N GLY A 199 3.00 -9.53 7.77
CA GLY A 199 3.31 -10.65 8.66
C GLY A 199 3.72 -11.94 7.92
N MET A 200 3.81 -13.05 8.67
CA MET A 200 4.11 -14.37 8.14
C MET A 200 2.85 -15.04 7.57
N THR A 201 2.80 -15.21 6.24
CA THR A 201 1.63 -15.80 5.55
C THR A 201 1.65 -17.33 5.55
N GLY A 202 2.83 -17.92 5.77
CA GLY A 202 3.09 -19.36 5.62
C GLY A 202 3.60 -19.69 4.21
N GLY A 203 4.55 -20.62 4.12
CA GLY A 203 5.25 -20.92 2.87
C GLY A 203 6.24 -19.84 2.45
N GLU A 204 6.67 -19.88 1.17
CA GLU A 204 7.41 -18.78 0.56
C GLU A 204 6.46 -17.61 0.25
N GLN A 205 6.80 -16.40 0.68
CA GLN A 205 6.07 -15.17 0.38
C GLN A 205 6.96 -14.15 -0.33
N LEU A 206 6.39 -13.42 -1.29
CA LEU A 206 7.14 -12.44 -2.08
C LEU A 206 7.27 -11.09 -1.35
N LEU A 207 8.41 -10.43 -1.57
CA LEU A 207 8.62 -9.01 -1.27
C LEU A 207 9.22 -8.37 -2.52
N SER A 208 8.51 -7.43 -3.13
CA SER A 208 8.93 -6.77 -4.36
C SER A 208 9.74 -5.50 -4.04
N LEU A 209 10.93 -5.42 -4.63
CA LEU A 209 11.75 -4.21 -4.70
C LEU A 209 12.00 -3.88 -6.17
N GLY A 210 10.99 -3.31 -6.82
CA GLY A 210 11.06 -2.82 -8.18
C GLY A 210 12.02 -1.65 -8.38
N ASP A 211 11.96 -1.04 -9.56
CA ASP A 211 12.86 0.05 -9.91
C ASP A 211 12.44 1.32 -9.16
N GLY A 212 13.40 1.96 -8.49
CA GLY A 212 13.14 3.09 -7.57
C GLY A 212 12.96 2.67 -6.10
N CYS A 213 12.89 1.37 -5.80
CA CYS A 213 12.76 0.88 -4.42
C CYS A 213 14.12 0.77 -3.68
N GLU A 214 15.24 1.19 -4.29
CA GLU A 214 16.60 1.01 -3.76
C GLU A 214 17.04 2.10 -2.77
N LEU A 215 16.10 2.54 -1.93
CA LEU A 215 16.35 3.40 -0.77
C LEU A 215 16.21 2.56 0.50
N ILE A 216 17.17 2.67 1.43
CA ILE A 216 17.14 1.89 2.68
C ILE A 216 15.82 2.05 3.44
N GLY A 217 15.21 3.24 3.42
CA GLY A 217 13.92 3.51 4.05
C GLY A 217 12.77 2.73 3.41
N ILE A 218 12.74 2.64 2.07
CA ILE A 218 11.75 1.85 1.34
C ILE A 218 11.95 0.36 1.63
N VAL A 219 13.18 -0.13 1.56
CA VAL A 219 13.44 -1.55 1.85
C VAL A 219 13.07 -1.89 3.29
N ALA A 220 13.42 -1.04 4.25
CA ALA A 220 13.03 -1.22 5.64
C ALA A 220 11.51 -1.23 5.80
N HIS A 221 10.79 -0.32 5.13
CA HIS A 221 9.33 -0.25 5.13
C HIS A 221 8.69 -1.57 4.67
N GLU A 222 9.14 -2.13 3.55
CA GLU A 222 8.61 -3.41 3.04
C GLU A 222 8.91 -4.61 3.97
N PHE A 223 10.07 -4.61 4.63
CA PHE A 223 10.37 -5.61 5.66
C PHE A 223 9.55 -5.39 6.93
N MET A 224 9.23 -4.15 7.30
CA MET A 224 8.33 -3.86 8.42
C MET A 224 6.92 -4.36 8.12
N HIS A 225 6.43 -4.24 6.89
CA HIS A 225 5.21 -4.94 6.46
C HIS A 225 5.32 -6.44 6.68
N ALA A 226 6.39 -7.08 6.19
CA ALA A 226 6.59 -8.52 6.39
C ALA A 226 6.65 -8.91 7.88
N LEU A 227 7.06 -8.01 8.78
CA LEU A 227 7.03 -8.22 10.24
C LEU A 227 5.66 -8.04 10.88
N GLY A 228 4.66 -7.56 10.14
CA GLY A 228 3.28 -7.39 10.60
C GLY A 228 2.88 -5.94 10.88
N VAL A 229 3.71 -4.96 10.47
CA VAL A 229 3.41 -3.53 10.67
C VAL A 229 2.59 -2.98 9.50
N TRP A 230 1.49 -2.32 9.84
CA TRP A 230 0.62 -1.56 8.94
C TRP A 230 1.04 -0.10 8.92
N HIS A 231 0.54 0.67 7.96
CA HIS A 231 0.88 2.08 7.90
C HIS A 231 0.36 2.87 9.10
N MET A 232 1.07 3.94 9.45
CA MET A 232 0.75 4.76 10.62
C MET A 232 -0.58 5.50 10.49
N GLN A 233 -0.94 5.97 9.29
CA GLN A 233 -2.24 6.60 9.03
C GLN A 233 -3.41 5.61 9.12
N MET A 234 -3.15 4.33 9.32
CA MET A 234 -4.19 3.35 9.59
C MET A 234 -4.47 3.16 11.08
N ARG A 235 -3.81 3.87 12.00
CA ARG A 235 -4.14 3.73 13.41
C ARG A 235 -5.59 4.09 13.70
N ASP A 236 -6.17 3.42 14.68
CA ASP A 236 -7.53 3.66 15.17
C ASP A 236 -7.69 5.06 15.79
N ASP A 237 -6.61 5.60 16.36
CA ASP A 237 -6.54 6.94 16.94
C ASP A 237 -6.02 8.02 15.99
N ARG A 238 -5.88 7.74 14.69
CA ARG A 238 -5.24 8.69 13.74
C ARG A 238 -5.96 10.04 13.69
N ASP A 239 -7.27 10.07 13.86
CA ASP A 239 -8.10 11.26 13.65
C ASP A 239 -7.86 12.29 14.80
N ASP A 240 -7.15 11.90 15.86
CA ASP A 240 -6.62 12.79 16.90
C ASP A 240 -5.37 13.57 16.44
N TYR A 241 -4.70 13.11 15.37
CA TYR A 241 -3.41 13.66 14.90
C TYR A 241 -3.45 14.19 13.46
N VAL A 242 -4.28 13.61 12.59
CA VAL A 242 -4.36 13.97 11.16
C VAL A 242 -5.82 14.03 10.71
N ALA A 243 -6.12 14.99 9.83
CA ALA A 243 -7.41 15.07 9.14
C ALA A 243 -7.27 14.56 7.71
N ILE A 244 -8.08 13.56 7.33
CA ILE A 244 -8.09 13.02 5.96
C ILE A 244 -9.12 13.79 5.12
N ASN A 245 -8.64 14.61 4.18
CA ASN A 245 -9.49 15.27 3.19
C ASN A 245 -9.67 14.39 1.96
N LEU A 246 -10.82 13.71 1.86
CA LEU A 246 -11.18 12.85 0.73
C LEU A 246 -11.82 13.59 -0.45
N ALA A 247 -12.10 14.90 -0.35
CA ALA A 247 -12.78 15.65 -1.40
C ALA A 247 -12.09 15.58 -2.79
N PRO A 248 -10.75 15.67 -2.91
CA PRO A 248 -10.08 15.54 -4.20
C PRO A 248 -9.77 14.08 -4.59
N VAL A 249 -10.14 13.11 -3.75
CA VAL A 249 -9.76 11.71 -3.92
C VAL A 249 -10.88 10.98 -4.67
N PRO A 250 -10.60 10.22 -5.74
CA PRO A 250 -11.61 9.36 -6.37
C PRO A 250 -12.13 8.28 -5.42
N VAL A 251 -13.45 8.05 -5.39
CA VAL A 251 -14.11 7.07 -4.49
C VAL A 251 -13.50 5.67 -4.61
N ARG A 252 -13.12 5.23 -5.82
CA ARG A 252 -12.52 3.90 -6.05
C ARG A 252 -11.24 3.65 -5.22
N ILE A 253 -10.48 4.70 -4.91
CA ILE A 253 -9.23 4.60 -4.14
C ILE A 253 -9.41 4.97 -2.65
N PHE A 254 -10.64 5.18 -2.18
CA PHE A 254 -10.88 5.44 -0.74
C PHE A 254 -10.35 4.33 0.16
N HIS A 255 -10.33 3.08 -0.34
CA HIS A 255 -9.76 1.94 0.38
C HIS A 255 -8.30 2.14 0.82
N LEU A 256 -7.56 3.08 0.20
CA LEU A 256 -6.20 3.49 0.57
C LEU A 256 -6.11 4.36 1.82
N PHE A 257 -7.24 4.85 2.35
CA PHE A 257 -7.27 5.76 3.51
C PHE A 257 -7.98 5.17 4.72
N ARG A 258 -8.14 3.85 4.77
CA ARG A 258 -8.84 3.14 5.84
C ARG A 258 -8.05 3.11 7.17
N ALA A 259 -8.73 3.39 8.29
CA ALA A 259 -8.21 3.08 9.63
C ALA A 259 -8.46 1.61 9.99
N LEU A 260 -7.53 1.01 10.74
CA LEU A 260 -7.73 -0.25 11.45
C LEU A 260 -8.78 -0.04 12.55
N GLN A 261 -9.62 -1.04 12.77
CA GLN A 261 -10.53 -1.03 13.92
C GLN A 261 -9.73 -1.28 15.20
N ALA A 262 -10.10 -0.62 16.31
CA ALA A 262 -9.40 -0.76 17.59
C ALA A 262 -9.20 -2.23 18.03
N SER A 263 -10.21 -3.08 17.82
CA SER A 263 -10.25 -4.51 18.23
C SER A 263 -9.14 -5.41 17.68
N ARG A 264 -8.33 -4.89 16.78
CA ARG A 264 -7.38 -5.61 15.95
C ARG A 264 -5.92 -5.38 16.32
N SER A 265 -5.61 -4.32 17.06
CA SER A 265 -4.23 -4.01 17.45
C SER A 265 -3.64 -5.04 18.44
N MET A 266 -2.43 -5.54 18.20
CA MET A 266 -1.69 -6.42 19.12
C MET A 266 -1.10 -5.61 20.29
N ASN A 267 -0.90 -6.26 21.45
CA ASN A 267 -0.26 -5.69 22.64
C ASN A 267 1.26 -5.72 22.55
#